data_AF-A0A8D0E788-F1
#
_entry.id   AF-A0A8D0E788-F1
#
_cell.length_a   1.000
_cell.length_b   1.000
_cell.length_c   1.000
_cell.angle_alpha   90.00
_cell.angle_beta   90.00
_cell.angle_gamma   90.00
#
_symmetry.space_group_name_H-M   'P 1'
#
loop_
_entity.id
_entity.type
_entity.pdbx_description
1 polymer ?
#
loop_
_entity_poly.entity_id
_entity_poly.type
_entity_poly.pdbx_seq_one_letter_code
_entity_poly.pdbx_strand_id
1 'polypeptide(L)'
;MARLNLRCQVAAGLTVLLCLWDFAESGKLLVVPPDGSHWLSMKVLVEKLAQRGHDVVVVMPENSLLLRTSQHFTVKTYSVPYTQKQLDEIYGNIGMNPFNNLPFLEKSIQFYVNMSQFMTMLASACQHLLLDKDLVTFFQQKKFDALLSDPAFPCGSILAEYLSLPSVYFLRGLPCAMDFDAAQCPNPWSYIPASYTTFSDHMTFSERVKNLLMVPVNLFVCRMFFGKYEQLASELLQKEITIMDLLRKASIWLFRYEFAFEYPRPVMPNMFFIGGINCAQKKPLSEVCYFSTWMIFCGMVWGWQ
;
A
#
# COMPACT_ATOMS: atom_id res chain seq x y z
N MET A 1 -62.44 13.31 3.81
CA MET A 1 -61.51 13.43 4.97
C MET A 1 -60.59 12.22 5.15
N ALA A 2 -61.09 10.97 5.19
CA ALA A 2 -60.24 9.79 5.45
C ALA A 2 -59.07 9.55 4.45
N ARG A 3 -59.25 9.83 3.16
CA ARG A 3 -58.18 9.67 2.14
C ARG A 3 -57.03 10.68 2.26
N LEU A 4 -57.27 11.85 2.87
CA LEU A 4 -56.24 12.87 3.07
C LEU A 4 -55.30 12.48 4.22
N ASN A 5 -55.86 11.89 5.29
CA ASN A 5 -55.10 11.36 6.43
C ASN A 5 -54.17 10.21 6.02
N LEU A 6 -54.62 9.30 5.15
CA LEU A 6 -53.79 8.18 4.69
C LEU A 6 -52.58 8.67 3.86
N ARG A 7 -52.77 9.68 3.00
CA ARG A 7 -51.67 10.28 2.21
C ARG A 7 -50.66 11.01 3.09
N CYS A 8 -51.11 11.76 4.10
CA CYS A 8 -50.22 12.43 5.04
C CYS A 8 -49.45 11.43 5.91
N GLN A 9 -50.07 10.32 6.33
CA GLN A 9 -49.39 9.28 7.10
C GLN A 9 -48.35 8.51 6.28
N VAL A 10 -48.65 8.21 5.01
CA VAL A 10 -47.68 7.58 4.11
C VAL A 10 -46.53 8.53 3.79
N ALA A 11 -46.80 9.81 3.54
CA ALA A 11 -45.77 10.82 3.30
C ALA A 11 -44.88 11.02 4.53
N ALA A 12 -45.47 11.12 5.73
CA ALA A 12 -44.75 11.23 6.99
C ALA A 12 -43.88 9.99 7.27
N GLY A 13 -44.41 8.79 7.03
CA GLY A 13 -43.67 7.53 7.13
C GLY A 13 -42.51 7.46 6.13
N LEU A 14 -42.71 7.90 4.89
CA LEU A 14 -41.66 7.95 3.87
C LEU A 14 -40.57 8.96 4.22
N THR A 15 -40.93 10.13 4.74
CA THR A 15 -39.95 11.12 5.21
C THR A 15 -39.16 10.63 6.42
N VAL A 16 -39.78 9.89 7.36
CA VAL A 16 -39.05 9.29 8.49
C VAL A 16 -38.10 8.18 7.99
N LEU A 17 -38.54 7.34 7.05
CA LEU A 17 -37.69 6.33 6.40
C LEU A 17 -36.52 6.96 5.63
N LEU A 18 -36.75 8.07 4.92
CA LEU A 18 -35.70 8.82 4.21
C LEU A 18 -34.73 9.51 5.19
N CYS A 19 -35.22 10.09 6.28
CA CYS A 19 -34.37 10.68 7.33
C CYS A 19 -33.56 9.63 8.11
N LEU A 20 -34.05 8.38 8.20
CA LEU A 20 -33.30 7.25 8.76
C LEU A 20 -32.31 6.65 7.76
N TRP A 21 -32.47 6.93 6.46
CA TRP A 21 -31.56 6.48 5.41
C TRP A 21 -30.25 7.26 5.38
N ASP A 22 -30.26 8.50 5.88
CA ASP A 22 -29.09 9.39 5.93
C ASP A 22 -28.15 9.15 7.12
N PHE A 23 -28.50 8.25 8.05
CA PHE A 23 -27.57 7.77 9.07
C PHE A 23 -26.79 6.55 8.56
N ALA A 24 -26.09 6.70 7.44
CA ALA A 24 -25.04 5.75 7.10
C ALA A 24 -23.97 5.84 8.19
N GLU A 25 -23.89 4.80 9.03
CA GLU A 25 -22.89 4.73 10.09
C GLU A 25 -21.49 4.78 9.44
N SER A 26 -20.77 5.86 9.74
CA SER A 26 -19.44 6.08 9.22
C SER A 26 -18.46 5.12 9.90
N GLY A 27 -17.85 4.23 9.11
CA GLY A 27 -16.79 3.35 9.61
C GLY A 27 -15.54 4.14 9.99
N LYS A 28 -14.93 3.77 11.12
CA LYS A 28 -13.65 4.27 11.62
C LYS A 28 -12.51 3.48 10.98
N LEU A 29 -11.65 4.16 10.25
CA LEU A 29 -10.55 3.55 9.52
C LEU A 29 -9.20 3.98 10.10
N LEU A 30 -8.39 2.99 10.50
CA LEU A 30 -6.98 3.22 10.82
C LEU A 30 -6.15 3.04 9.56
N VAL A 31 -5.31 4.01 9.23
CA VAL A 31 -4.43 3.94 8.05
C VAL A 31 -2.97 3.93 8.51
N VAL A 32 -2.25 2.90 8.09
CA VAL A 32 -0.80 2.76 8.29
C VAL A 32 -0.12 2.80 6.92
N PRO A 33 0.15 4.00 6.37
CA PRO A 33 0.72 4.13 5.05
C PRO A 33 2.25 3.95 5.08
N PRO A 34 2.86 3.35 4.04
CA PRO A 34 4.25 3.62 3.74
C PRO A 34 4.40 5.01 3.13
N ASP A 35 5.58 5.59 3.33
CA ASP A 35 5.93 6.90 2.78
C ASP A 35 6.28 6.83 1.28
N GLY A 36 6.61 7.98 0.69
CA GLY A 36 7.04 8.09 -0.69
C GLY A 36 5.93 7.78 -1.71
N SER A 37 6.28 7.09 -2.79
CA SER A 37 5.37 6.85 -3.92
C SER A 37 4.13 6.02 -3.55
N HIS A 38 4.21 5.19 -2.51
CA HIS A 38 3.08 4.42 -1.99
C HIS A 38 2.01 5.33 -1.40
N TRP A 39 2.42 6.36 -0.65
CA TRP A 39 1.50 7.33 -0.06
C TRP A 39 0.75 8.14 -1.12
N LEU A 40 1.40 8.54 -2.22
CA LEU A 40 0.78 9.40 -3.24
C LEU A 40 -0.54 8.83 -3.77
N SER A 41 -0.58 7.53 -4.03
CA SER A 41 -1.81 6.87 -4.49
C SER A 41 -2.80 6.61 -3.35
N MET A 42 -2.29 6.22 -2.17
CA MET A 42 -3.13 5.91 -1.02
C MET A 42 -3.85 7.15 -0.49
N LYS A 43 -3.18 8.31 -0.53
CA LYS A 43 -3.74 9.60 -0.10
C LYS A 43 -5.05 9.91 -0.81
N VAL A 44 -5.12 9.70 -2.13
CA VAL A 44 -6.34 9.96 -2.91
C VAL A 44 -7.52 9.12 -2.41
N LEU A 45 -7.27 7.83 -2.14
CA LEU A 45 -8.28 6.92 -1.57
C LEU A 45 -8.70 7.39 -0.17
N VAL A 46 -7.72 7.67 0.69
CA VAL A 46 -7.93 8.08 2.09
C VAL A 46 -8.73 9.38 2.19
N GLU A 47 -8.37 10.40 1.40
CA GLU A 47 -9.12 11.66 1.36
C GLU A 47 -10.54 11.45 0.83
N LYS A 48 -10.72 10.55 -0.14
CA LYS A 48 -12.05 10.26 -0.67
C LYS A 48 -12.93 9.50 0.32
N LEU A 49 -12.37 8.59 1.10
CA LEU A 49 -13.08 7.88 2.17
C LEU A 49 -13.51 8.87 3.26
N ALA A 50 -12.60 9.73 3.71
CA ALA A 50 -12.92 10.80 4.65
C ALA A 50 -14.03 11.74 4.15
N GLN A 51 -13.97 12.17 2.88
CA GLN A 51 -15.03 12.99 2.27
C GLN A 51 -16.39 12.29 2.19
N ARG A 52 -16.42 10.95 2.22
CA ARG A 52 -17.66 10.16 2.30
C ARG A 52 -18.15 9.96 3.73
N GLY A 53 -17.53 10.62 4.70
CA GLY A 53 -17.95 10.65 6.08
C GLY A 53 -17.16 9.72 7.00
N HIS A 54 -16.30 8.83 6.47
CA HIS A 54 -15.47 7.92 7.27
C HIS A 54 -14.59 8.66 8.28
N ASP A 55 -14.56 8.19 9.53
CA ASP A 55 -13.63 8.69 10.54
C ASP A 55 -12.25 8.08 10.32
N VAL A 56 -11.41 8.80 9.57
CA VAL A 56 -10.09 8.30 9.16
C VAL A 56 -8.99 8.86 10.05
N VAL A 57 -8.19 7.96 10.62
CA VAL A 57 -6.97 8.29 11.36
C VAL A 57 -5.77 7.72 10.62
N VAL A 58 -4.86 8.60 10.20
CA VAL A 58 -3.60 8.22 9.54
C VAL A 58 -2.46 8.33 10.53
N VAL A 59 -1.67 7.26 10.64
CA VAL A 59 -0.50 7.21 11.51
C VAL A 59 0.75 7.49 10.70
N MET A 60 1.60 8.40 11.16
CA MET A 60 2.77 8.87 10.41
C MET A 60 4.01 8.98 11.32
N PRO A 61 5.22 8.67 10.83
CA PRO A 61 6.44 9.02 11.56
C PRO A 61 6.63 10.55 11.59
N GLU A 62 7.28 11.06 12.64
CA GLU A 62 7.62 12.50 12.76
C GLU A 62 8.50 12.99 11.59
N ASN A 63 9.42 12.15 11.12
CA ASN A 63 10.24 12.40 9.93
C ASN A 63 9.68 11.61 8.75
N SER A 64 9.30 12.33 7.69
CA SER A 64 8.65 11.75 6.51
C SER A 64 8.97 12.49 5.22
N LEU A 65 9.04 11.75 4.12
CA LEU A 65 9.32 12.25 2.79
C LEU A 65 8.10 13.02 2.23
N LEU A 66 6.95 12.36 2.10
CA LEU A 66 5.74 12.89 1.45
C LEU A 66 4.48 12.88 2.35
N LEU A 67 4.52 12.19 3.49
CA LEU A 67 3.41 12.20 4.46
C LEU A 67 3.24 13.61 5.04
N ARG A 68 2.04 14.18 4.92
CA ARG A 68 1.71 15.52 5.41
C ARG A 68 0.29 15.53 5.96
N THR A 69 0.01 16.48 6.85
CA THR A 69 -1.34 16.70 7.37
C THR A 69 -2.30 17.14 6.26
N SER A 70 -3.58 16.80 6.43
CA SER A 70 -4.67 17.19 5.54
C SER A 70 -5.87 17.61 6.39
N GLN A 71 -6.74 18.44 5.84
CA GLN A 71 -7.99 18.81 6.50
C GLN A 71 -9.03 17.69 6.47
N HIS A 72 -8.78 16.65 5.66
CA HIS A 72 -9.73 15.56 5.45
C HIS A 72 -9.66 14.46 6.51
N PHE A 73 -8.52 14.24 7.16
CA PHE A 73 -8.34 13.12 8.09
C PHE A 73 -7.52 13.53 9.31
N THR A 74 -7.69 12.78 10.40
CA THR A 74 -6.89 12.97 11.62
C THR A 74 -5.51 12.36 11.44
N VAL A 75 -4.46 13.04 11.92
CA VAL A 75 -3.10 12.50 11.93
C VAL A 75 -2.65 12.19 13.35
N LYS A 76 -2.01 11.03 13.53
CA LYS A 76 -1.29 10.64 14.74
C LYS A 76 0.17 10.42 14.39
N THR A 77 1.07 11.10 15.11
CA THR A 77 2.51 11.02 14.86
C THR A 77 3.22 10.19 15.92
N TYR A 78 4.26 9.46 15.53
CA TYR A 78 5.15 8.74 16.45
C TYR A 78 6.62 9.07 16.17
N SER A 79 7.45 8.97 17.21
CA SER A 79 8.88 9.25 17.08
C SER A 79 9.65 8.12 16.42
N VAL A 80 10.72 8.47 15.72
CA VAL A 80 11.53 7.52 14.96
C VAL A 80 13.02 7.70 15.23
N PRO A 81 13.83 6.62 15.16
CA PRO A 81 15.25 6.66 15.49
C PRO A 81 16.10 7.09 14.29
N TYR A 82 15.61 8.02 13.47
CA TYR A 82 16.33 8.56 12.32
C TYR A 82 15.96 10.02 12.09
N THR A 83 16.93 10.79 11.58
CA THR A 83 16.74 12.19 11.20
C THR A 83 16.18 12.31 9.79
N GLN A 84 15.61 13.48 9.45
CA GLN A 84 15.20 13.81 8.07
C GLN A 84 16.35 13.63 7.07
N LYS A 85 17.58 14.01 7.45
CA LYS A 85 18.76 13.88 6.58
C LYS A 85 19.05 12.42 6.24
N GLN A 86 19.02 11.53 7.24
CA GLN A 86 19.22 10.09 7.02
C GLN A 86 18.12 9.49 6.15
N LEU A 87 16.87 9.94 6.36
CA LEU A 87 15.74 9.54 5.53
C LEU A 87 15.98 9.91 4.05
N ASP A 88 16.32 11.18 3.79
CA ASP A 88 16.54 11.71 2.45
C ASP A 88 17.73 11.00 1.76
N GLU A 89 18.82 10.72 2.49
CA GLU A 89 19.97 9.97 1.98
C GLU A 89 19.61 8.53 1.58
N ILE A 90 18.86 7.81 2.43
CA ILE A 90 18.45 6.43 2.14
C ILE A 90 17.52 6.38 0.92
N TYR A 91 16.51 7.25 0.86
CA TYR A 91 15.62 7.34 -0.31
C TYR A 91 16.38 7.75 -1.58
N GLY A 92 17.32 8.69 -1.47
CA GLY A 92 18.18 9.12 -2.57
C GLY A 92 19.04 7.98 -3.12
N ASN A 93 19.66 7.19 -2.26
CA ASN A 93 20.48 6.04 -2.64
C ASN A 93 19.69 4.94 -3.37
N ILE A 94 18.44 4.70 -2.97
CA ILE A 94 17.55 3.77 -3.68
C ILE A 94 17.12 4.34 -5.03
N GLY A 95 16.74 5.62 -5.06
CA GLY A 95 16.28 6.29 -6.28
C GLY A 95 17.36 6.42 -7.36
N MET A 96 18.62 6.62 -6.95
CA MET A 96 19.75 6.79 -7.87
C MET A 96 20.34 5.46 -8.38
N ASN A 97 20.22 4.37 -7.63
CA ASN A 97 20.77 3.06 -7.99
C ASN A 97 20.46 2.60 -9.44
N PRO A 98 19.22 2.70 -9.95
CA PRO A 98 18.90 2.32 -11.33
C PRO A 98 19.68 3.11 -12.38
N PHE A 99 20.08 4.35 -12.08
CA PHE A 99 20.77 5.26 -12.98
C PHE A 99 22.29 5.16 -12.90
N ASN A 100 22.83 4.38 -11.96
CA ASN A 100 24.27 4.15 -11.87
C ASN A 100 24.76 3.27 -13.02
N ASN A 101 25.84 3.73 -13.67
CA ASN A 101 26.56 3.01 -14.72
C ASN A 101 27.60 2.06 -14.13
N LEU A 102 27.11 1.04 -13.40
CA LEU A 102 27.95 0.00 -12.79
C LEU A 102 27.75 -1.35 -13.50
N PRO A 103 28.77 -2.23 -13.49
CA PRO A 103 28.60 -3.63 -13.90
C PRO A 103 27.46 -4.31 -13.14
N PHE A 104 26.80 -5.28 -13.79
CA PHE A 104 25.61 -5.96 -13.24
C PHE A 104 25.79 -6.48 -11.81
N LEU A 105 26.93 -7.14 -11.53
CA LEU A 105 27.19 -7.71 -10.21
C LEU A 105 27.31 -6.64 -9.13
N GLU A 106 28.08 -5.58 -9.41
CA GLU A 106 28.26 -4.46 -8.49
C GLU A 106 26.94 -3.71 -8.24
N LYS A 107 26.17 -3.47 -9.30
CA LYS A 107 24.83 -2.89 -9.22
C LYS A 107 23.88 -3.73 -8.37
N SER A 108 23.95 -5.06 -8.50
CA SER A 108 23.12 -5.99 -7.71
C SER A 108 23.51 -5.98 -6.23
N ILE A 109 24.81 -5.94 -5.92
CA ILE A 109 25.31 -5.81 -4.55
C ILE A 109 24.87 -4.47 -3.94
N GLN A 110 25.03 -3.37 -4.68
CA GLN A 110 24.62 -2.03 -4.22
C GLN A 110 23.10 -1.94 -4.01
N PHE A 111 22.31 -2.55 -4.90
CA PHE A 111 20.86 -2.66 -4.73
C PHE A 111 20.50 -3.40 -3.45
N TYR A 112 21.14 -4.56 -3.20
CA TYR A 112 20.90 -5.33 -1.99
C TYR A 112 21.26 -4.55 -0.71
N VAL A 113 22.42 -3.88 -0.68
CA VAL A 113 22.84 -3.08 0.47
C VAL A 113 21.86 -1.94 0.75
N ASN A 114 21.49 -1.17 -0.29
CA ASN A 114 20.56 -0.05 -0.14
C ASN A 114 19.17 -0.52 0.29
N MET A 115 18.66 -1.60 -0.29
CA MET A 115 17.38 -2.20 0.11
C MET A 115 17.42 -2.75 1.54
N SER A 116 18.52 -3.37 1.95
CA SER A 116 18.69 -3.88 3.33
C SER A 116 18.69 -2.75 4.36
N GLN A 117 19.41 -1.65 4.08
CA GLN A 117 19.39 -0.44 4.92
C GLN A 117 17.99 0.17 5.00
N PHE A 118 17.30 0.25 3.87
CA PHE A 118 15.93 0.76 3.79
C PHE A 118 14.94 -0.08 4.60
N MET A 119 14.92 -1.40 4.39
CA MET A 119 14.06 -2.32 5.13
C MET A 119 14.37 -2.30 6.63
N THR A 120 15.65 -2.12 7.00
CA THR A 120 16.04 -1.97 8.41
C THR A 120 15.47 -0.70 9.03
N MET A 121 15.57 0.44 8.33
CA MET A 121 15.01 1.71 8.79
C MET A 121 13.49 1.61 8.96
N LEU A 122 12.78 1.01 7.99
CA LEU A 122 11.33 0.84 8.06
C LEU A 122 10.89 -0.14 9.16
N ALA A 123 11.63 -1.24 9.37
CA ALA A 123 11.37 -2.16 10.47
C ALA A 123 11.59 -1.47 11.83
N SER A 124 12.63 -0.64 11.95
CA SER A 124 12.89 0.14 13.16
C SER A 124 11.81 1.19 13.42
N ALA A 125 11.34 1.88 12.38
CA ALA A 125 10.17 2.77 12.47
C ALA A 125 8.93 2.01 12.95
N CYS A 126 8.69 0.82 12.40
CA CYS A 126 7.56 -0.01 12.78
C CYS A 126 7.63 -0.42 14.25
N GLN A 127 8.81 -0.81 14.74
CA GLN A 127 9.02 -1.13 16.14
C GLN A 127 8.66 0.06 17.06
N HIS A 128 9.05 1.28 16.70
CA HIS A 128 8.71 2.46 17.49
C HIS A 128 7.20 2.72 17.51
N LEU A 129 6.50 2.54 16.39
CA LEU A 129 5.04 2.62 16.35
C LEU A 129 4.38 1.56 17.25
N LEU A 130 4.81 0.30 17.13
CA LEU A 130 4.19 -0.82 17.85
C LEU A 130 4.48 -0.80 19.35
N LEU A 131 5.57 -0.17 19.78
CA LEU A 131 5.94 -0.02 21.19
C LEU A 131 5.50 1.31 21.81
N ASP A 132 4.93 2.23 21.03
CA ASP A 132 4.33 3.47 21.52
C ASP A 132 3.03 3.16 22.28
N LYS A 133 3.15 3.13 23.62
CA LYS A 133 2.04 2.76 24.51
C LYS A 133 0.86 3.72 24.39
N ASP A 134 1.11 5.01 24.17
CA ASP A 134 0.06 6.02 24.13
C ASP A 134 -0.76 5.88 22.84
N LEU A 135 -0.08 5.66 21.71
CA LEU A 135 -0.75 5.40 20.43
C LEU A 135 -1.48 4.07 20.41
N VAL A 136 -0.84 3.00 20.87
CA VAL A 136 -1.49 1.67 20.93
C VAL A 136 -2.72 1.70 21.82
N THR A 137 -2.63 2.36 22.99
CA THR A 137 -3.78 2.55 23.89
C THR A 137 -4.88 3.36 23.20
N PHE A 138 -4.53 4.44 22.51
CA PHE A 138 -5.48 5.22 21.72
C PHE A 138 -6.18 4.36 20.65
N PHE A 139 -5.45 3.50 19.93
CA PHE A 139 -6.04 2.64 18.90
C PHE A 139 -7.03 1.63 19.49
N GLN A 140 -6.68 1.00 20.61
CA GLN A 140 -7.57 0.08 21.34
C GLN A 140 -8.84 0.76 21.85
N GLN A 141 -8.72 2.00 22.35
CA GLN A 141 -9.85 2.77 22.87
C GLN A 141 -10.76 3.32 21.76
N LYS A 142 -10.19 3.75 20.64
CA LYS A 142 -10.95 4.32 19.51
C LYS A 142 -11.88 3.28 18.86
N LYS A 143 -11.50 1.99 18.93
CA LYS A 143 -12.20 0.84 18.35
C LYS A 143 -12.46 1.05 16.86
N PHE A 144 -11.42 0.91 16.06
CA PHE A 144 -11.51 0.99 14.59
C PHE A 144 -12.27 -0.20 14.02
N ASP A 145 -12.86 -0.03 12.84
CA ASP A 145 -13.61 -1.07 12.15
C ASP A 145 -12.73 -1.83 11.14
N ALA A 146 -11.69 -1.18 10.60
CA ALA A 146 -10.72 -1.81 9.71
C ALA A 146 -9.36 -1.08 9.74
N LEU A 147 -8.33 -1.76 9.22
CA LEU A 147 -7.01 -1.19 9.00
C LEU A 147 -6.67 -1.19 7.50
N LEU A 148 -6.31 -0.02 6.95
CA LEU A 148 -5.83 0.15 5.59
C LEU A 148 -4.30 0.31 5.57
N SER A 149 -3.59 -0.53 4.82
CA SER A 149 -2.12 -0.47 4.69
C SER A 149 -1.65 -1.02 3.35
N ASP A 150 -0.45 -0.66 2.93
CA ASP A 150 0.25 -1.38 1.85
C ASP A 150 1.12 -2.49 2.48
N PRO A 151 0.83 -3.77 2.23
CA PRO A 151 1.55 -4.89 2.83
C PRO A 151 2.99 -5.07 2.34
N ALA A 152 3.46 -4.28 1.36
CA ALA A 152 4.87 -4.30 0.96
C ALA A 152 5.83 -4.01 2.13
N PHE A 153 5.33 -3.26 3.14
CA PHE A 153 6.00 -3.02 4.41
C PHE A 153 5.04 -3.42 5.54
N PRO A 154 5.14 -4.64 6.09
CA PRO A 154 4.05 -5.30 6.81
C PRO A 154 3.80 -4.78 8.24
N CYS A 155 4.14 -3.51 8.53
CA CYS A 155 3.85 -2.90 9.82
C CYS A 155 2.35 -2.82 10.11
N GLY A 156 1.57 -2.38 9.11
CA GLY A 156 0.11 -2.34 9.22
C GLY A 156 -0.50 -3.74 9.39
N SER A 157 0.07 -4.75 8.73
CA SER A 157 -0.36 -6.15 8.88
C SER A 157 -0.12 -6.68 10.30
N ILE A 158 1.03 -6.36 10.91
CA ILE A 158 1.34 -6.71 12.31
C ILE A 158 0.39 -5.98 13.26
N LEU A 159 0.19 -4.68 13.07
CA LEU A 159 -0.70 -3.88 13.91
C LEU A 159 -2.15 -4.35 13.81
N ALA A 160 -2.62 -4.74 12.62
CA ALA A 160 -3.95 -5.28 12.42
C ALA A 160 -4.15 -6.58 13.19
N GLU A 161 -3.19 -7.49 13.16
CA GLU A 161 -3.22 -8.73 13.95
C GLU A 161 -3.25 -8.42 15.45
N TYR A 162 -2.38 -7.52 15.92
CA TYR A 162 -2.30 -7.12 17.33
C TYR A 162 -3.62 -6.52 17.84
N LEU A 163 -4.28 -5.69 17.02
CA LEU A 163 -5.56 -5.06 17.35
C LEU A 163 -6.78 -5.92 16.99
N SER A 164 -6.58 -7.10 16.40
CA SER A 164 -7.65 -7.97 15.86
C SER A 164 -8.59 -7.24 14.88
N LEU A 165 -8.02 -6.43 13.99
CA LEU A 165 -8.76 -5.67 12.98
C LEU A 165 -8.75 -6.38 11.61
N PRO A 166 -9.83 -6.28 10.82
CA PRO A 166 -9.82 -6.73 9.44
C PRO A 166 -8.88 -5.84 8.60
N SER A 167 -7.96 -6.48 7.88
CA SER A 167 -6.98 -5.81 7.03
C SER A 167 -7.50 -5.57 5.62
N VAL A 168 -7.43 -4.32 5.17
CA VAL A 168 -7.61 -3.89 3.77
C VAL A 168 -6.25 -3.55 3.22
N TYR A 169 -5.77 -4.32 2.24
CA TYR A 169 -4.47 -4.12 1.64
C TYR A 169 -4.57 -3.32 0.35
N PHE A 170 -3.74 -2.29 0.22
CA PHE A 170 -3.70 -1.40 -0.93
C PHE A 170 -2.30 -1.39 -1.53
N LEU A 171 -2.13 -2.03 -2.70
CA LEU A 171 -0.82 -2.44 -3.21
C LEU A 171 -0.75 -2.44 -4.74
N ARG A 172 0.44 -2.35 -5.31
CA ARG A 172 0.67 -2.64 -6.75
C ARG A 172 0.92 -4.14 -6.99
N GLY A 173 1.35 -4.86 -5.97
CA GLY A 173 1.74 -6.26 -5.99
C GLY A 173 2.78 -6.51 -4.90
N LEU A 174 3.00 -7.77 -4.52
CA LEU A 174 4.05 -8.14 -3.57
C LEU A 174 5.18 -8.90 -4.28
N PRO A 175 6.43 -8.78 -3.80
CA PRO A 175 7.51 -9.62 -4.31
C PRO A 175 7.20 -11.10 -4.00
N CYS A 176 7.82 -12.00 -4.75
CA CYS A 176 7.71 -13.45 -4.56
C CYS A 176 6.28 -14.01 -4.70
N ALA A 177 5.38 -13.26 -5.35
CA ALA A 177 3.97 -13.61 -5.53
C ALA A 177 3.21 -13.87 -4.22
N MET A 178 3.67 -13.28 -3.11
CA MET A 178 3.07 -13.47 -1.79
C MET A 178 1.61 -13.02 -1.72
N ASP A 179 1.21 -12.04 -2.53
CA ASP A 179 -0.17 -11.58 -2.65
C ASP A 179 -1.10 -12.66 -3.21
N PHE A 180 -0.67 -13.38 -4.26
CA PHE A 180 -1.43 -14.50 -4.82
C PHE A 180 -1.37 -15.74 -3.91
N ASP A 181 -0.20 -16.05 -3.36
CA ASP A 181 -0.04 -17.19 -2.47
C ASP A 181 -0.82 -17.00 -1.15
N ALA A 182 -0.86 -15.78 -0.60
CA ALA A 182 -1.62 -15.47 0.61
C ALA A 182 -3.14 -15.49 0.35
N ALA A 183 -3.57 -15.02 -0.82
CA ALA A 183 -4.95 -15.11 -1.25
C ALA A 183 -5.37 -16.54 -1.68
N GLN A 184 -4.44 -17.50 -1.74
CA GLN A 184 -4.67 -18.87 -2.23
C GLN A 184 -5.09 -18.92 -3.71
N CYS A 185 -4.65 -17.94 -4.50
CA CYS A 185 -4.86 -17.92 -5.95
C CYS A 185 -3.85 -18.84 -6.66
N PRO A 186 -4.28 -19.61 -7.68
CA PRO A 186 -3.35 -20.32 -8.55
C PRO A 186 -2.36 -19.37 -9.23
N ASN A 187 -1.05 -19.63 -9.06
CA ASN A 187 0.03 -18.86 -9.69
C ASN A 187 1.01 -19.76 -10.47
N PRO A 188 0.62 -20.28 -11.64
CA PRO A 188 1.41 -21.26 -12.39
C PRO A 188 2.62 -20.66 -13.10
N TRP A 189 3.81 -21.06 -12.67
CA TRP A 189 5.10 -20.62 -13.23
C TRP A 189 5.39 -21.10 -14.66
N SER A 190 4.52 -21.90 -15.27
CA SER A 190 4.64 -22.35 -16.66
C SER A 190 4.29 -21.28 -17.68
N TYR A 191 3.50 -20.27 -17.28
CA TYR A 191 3.11 -19.14 -18.12
C TYR A 191 3.01 -17.82 -17.36
N ILE A 192 3.11 -17.81 -16.02
CA ILE A 192 3.29 -16.57 -15.26
C ILE A 192 4.79 -16.30 -15.07
N PRO A 193 5.34 -15.22 -15.64
CA PRO A 193 6.73 -14.83 -15.42
C PRO A 193 7.02 -14.53 -13.96
N ALA A 194 8.13 -15.05 -13.47
CA ALA A 194 8.69 -14.69 -12.18
C ALA A 194 9.12 -13.22 -12.20
N SER A 195 8.93 -12.54 -11.07
CA SER A 195 9.35 -11.15 -10.89
C SER A 195 10.83 -10.99 -11.25
N TYR A 196 11.16 -9.86 -11.86
CA TYR A 196 12.52 -9.50 -12.31
C TYR A 196 13.09 -10.34 -13.47
N THR A 197 12.26 -11.17 -14.12
CA THR A 197 12.59 -11.74 -15.42
C THR A 197 12.08 -10.85 -16.56
N THR A 198 12.64 -11.03 -17.76
CA THR A 198 12.16 -10.38 -18.98
C THR A 198 11.21 -11.28 -19.78
N PHE A 199 10.70 -12.35 -19.16
CA PHE A 199 9.83 -13.31 -19.83
C PHE A 199 8.40 -12.79 -19.96
N SER A 200 7.67 -13.34 -20.94
CA SER A 200 6.23 -13.11 -21.14
C SER A 200 5.44 -14.38 -20.82
N ASP A 201 4.12 -14.36 -21.00
CA ASP A 201 3.28 -15.56 -20.97
C ASP A 201 3.55 -16.55 -22.11
N HIS A 202 4.26 -16.09 -23.15
CA HIS A 202 4.74 -16.91 -24.25
C HIS A 202 6.21 -17.32 -24.04
N MET A 203 6.42 -18.32 -23.17
CA MET A 203 7.75 -18.92 -22.91
C MET A 203 7.97 -20.23 -23.66
N THR A 204 9.16 -20.39 -24.23
CA THR A 204 9.72 -21.68 -24.67
C THR A 204 9.96 -22.61 -23.49
N PHE A 205 10.21 -23.90 -23.75
CA PHE A 205 10.49 -24.88 -22.69
C PHE A 205 11.68 -24.45 -21.80
N SER A 206 12.78 -23.98 -22.40
CA SER A 206 13.96 -23.57 -21.63
C SER A 206 13.73 -22.30 -20.79
N GLU A 207 12.94 -21.35 -21.30
CA GLU A 207 12.52 -20.17 -20.55
C GLU A 207 11.62 -20.55 -19.37
N ARG A 208 10.68 -21.49 -19.55
CA ARG A 208 9.84 -22.00 -18.44
C ARG A 208 10.69 -22.66 -17.35
N VAL A 209 11.70 -23.43 -17.72
CA VAL A 209 12.63 -24.03 -16.76
C VAL A 209 13.39 -22.94 -16.00
N LYS A 210 13.94 -21.93 -16.70
CA LYS A 210 14.61 -20.79 -16.05
C LYS A 210 13.66 -20.00 -15.15
N ASN A 211 12.42 -19.80 -15.58
CA ASN A 211 11.39 -19.11 -14.84
C ASN A 211 11.08 -19.82 -13.51
N LEU A 212 10.95 -21.15 -13.56
CA LEU A 212 10.76 -21.97 -12.36
C LEU A 212 11.97 -21.91 -11.41
N LEU A 213 13.19 -21.88 -11.95
CA LEU A 213 14.41 -21.77 -11.15
C LEU A 213 14.56 -20.40 -10.45
N MET A 214 13.85 -19.36 -10.92
CA MET A 214 13.82 -18.06 -10.24
C MET A 214 12.95 -18.04 -8.98
N VAL A 215 12.02 -18.99 -8.82
CA VAL A 215 11.14 -19.07 -7.64
C VAL A 215 11.92 -19.20 -6.33
N PRO A 216 12.84 -20.16 -6.13
CA PRO A 216 13.61 -20.26 -4.89
C PRO A 216 14.51 -19.05 -4.65
N VAL A 217 15.05 -18.44 -5.71
CA VAL A 217 15.86 -17.21 -5.62
C VAL A 217 15.02 -16.06 -5.05
N ASN A 218 13.82 -15.86 -5.60
CA ASN A 218 12.90 -14.83 -5.13
C ASN A 218 12.51 -15.10 -3.66
N LEU A 219 12.10 -16.31 -3.31
CA LEU A 219 11.73 -16.68 -1.94
C LEU A 219 12.86 -16.41 -0.94
N PHE A 220 14.11 -16.73 -1.30
CA PHE A 220 15.27 -16.43 -0.48
C PHE A 220 15.43 -14.92 -0.25
N VAL A 221 15.32 -14.11 -1.31
CA VAL A 221 15.39 -12.64 -1.21
C VAL A 221 14.26 -12.08 -0.34
N CYS A 222 13.02 -12.57 -0.51
CA CYS A 222 11.90 -12.15 0.36
C CYS A 222 12.16 -12.49 1.83
N ARG A 223 12.64 -13.69 2.14
CA ARG A 223 12.96 -14.08 3.51
C ARG A 223 13.98 -13.13 4.16
N MET A 224 15.00 -12.70 3.39
CA MET A 224 15.99 -11.74 3.87
C MET A 224 15.40 -10.36 4.18
N PHE A 225 14.45 -9.88 3.36
CA PHE A 225 13.83 -8.57 3.58
C PHE A 225 12.73 -8.58 4.65
N PHE A 226 11.99 -9.68 4.80
CA PHE A 226 10.88 -9.77 5.75
C PHE A 226 11.27 -10.33 7.12
N GLY A 227 12.43 -11.00 7.26
CA GLY A 227 12.82 -11.64 8.51
C GLY A 227 12.83 -10.73 9.74
N LYS A 228 13.19 -9.44 9.58
CA LYS A 228 13.13 -8.45 10.68
C LYS A 228 11.69 -8.17 11.14
N TYR A 229 10.74 -8.15 10.21
CA TYR A 229 9.33 -7.98 10.53
C TYR A 229 8.75 -9.25 11.18
N GLU A 230 9.14 -10.44 10.72
CA GLU A 230 8.71 -11.70 11.34
C GLU A 230 9.20 -11.82 12.79
N GLN A 231 10.45 -11.44 13.04
CA GLN A 231 11.00 -11.38 14.39
C GLN A 231 10.19 -10.41 15.26
N LEU A 232 10.01 -9.16 14.79
CA LEU A 232 9.24 -8.13 15.51
C LEU A 232 7.79 -8.58 15.78
N ALA A 233 7.13 -9.18 14.79
CA ALA A 233 5.77 -9.70 14.92
C ALA A 233 5.70 -10.82 15.97
N SER A 234 6.65 -11.76 15.92
CA SER A 234 6.67 -12.91 16.82
C SER A 234 6.94 -12.49 18.27
N GLU A 235 7.84 -11.53 18.47
CA GLU A 235 8.12 -10.92 19.77
C GLU A 235 6.91 -10.15 20.32
N LEU A 236 6.24 -9.33 19.49
CA LEU A 236 5.08 -8.56 19.92
C LEU A 236 3.88 -9.46 20.27
N LEU A 237 3.61 -10.45 19.42
CA LEU A 237 2.43 -11.33 19.55
C LEU A 237 2.69 -12.55 20.45
N GLN A 238 3.93 -12.71 20.94
CA GLN A 238 4.35 -13.83 21.80
C GLN A 238 4.04 -15.21 21.18
N LYS A 239 4.19 -15.30 19.85
CA LYS A 239 3.89 -16.50 19.05
C LYS A 239 4.69 -16.46 17.75
N GLU A 240 5.26 -17.59 17.35
CA GLU A 240 5.91 -17.72 16.04
C GLU A 240 4.89 -17.45 14.91
N ILE A 241 5.15 -16.40 14.13
CA ILE A 241 4.29 -15.97 13.02
C ILE A 241 5.14 -15.53 11.83
N THR A 242 4.73 -15.95 10.64
CA THR A 242 5.36 -15.50 9.38
C THR A 242 4.59 -14.32 8.78
N ILE A 243 5.22 -13.57 7.87
CA ILE A 243 4.48 -12.53 7.12
C ILE A 243 3.34 -13.17 6.32
N MET A 244 3.54 -14.38 5.78
CA MET A 244 2.47 -15.08 5.06
C MET A 244 1.25 -15.36 5.94
N ASP A 245 1.43 -15.65 7.23
CA ASP A 245 0.30 -15.88 8.15
C ASP A 245 -0.50 -14.60 8.39
N LEU A 246 0.17 -13.44 8.44
CA LEU A 246 -0.47 -12.13 8.52
C LEU A 246 -1.20 -11.77 7.22
N LEU A 247 -0.57 -12.05 6.07
CA LEU A 247 -1.13 -11.74 4.76
C LEU A 247 -2.37 -12.60 4.43
N ARG A 248 -2.40 -13.87 4.83
CA ARG A 248 -3.55 -14.77 4.63
C ARG A 248 -4.84 -14.28 5.31
N LYS A 249 -4.73 -13.37 6.27
CA LYS A 249 -5.87 -12.77 6.99
C LYS A 249 -6.44 -11.52 6.31
N ALA A 250 -5.94 -11.17 5.11
CA ALA A 250 -6.47 -10.06 4.33
C ALA A 250 -7.98 -10.21 4.11
N SER A 251 -8.75 -9.21 4.51
CA SER A 251 -10.18 -9.15 4.21
C SER A 251 -10.41 -8.69 2.77
N ILE A 252 -9.66 -7.68 2.32
CA ILE A 252 -9.77 -7.11 0.97
C ILE A 252 -8.38 -6.82 0.42
N TRP A 253 -8.16 -7.12 -0.86
CA TRP A 253 -7.00 -6.70 -1.64
C TRP A 253 -7.42 -5.66 -2.68
N LEU A 254 -6.82 -4.48 -2.63
CA LEU A 254 -7.03 -3.36 -3.54
C LEU A 254 -5.77 -3.15 -4.38
N PHE A 255 -5.78 -3.73 -5.58
CA PHE A 255 -4.67 -3.67 -6.52
C PHE A 255 -4.69 -2.37 -7.32
N ARG A 256 -3.63 -1.57 -7.22
CA ARG A 256 -3.44 -0.27 -7.90
C ARG A 256 -3.16 -0.38 -9.40
N TYR A 257 -3.66 -1.42 -10.06
CA TYR A 257 -3.50 -1.67 -11.48
C TYR A 257 -4.78 -2.27 -12.04
N GLU A 258 -4.93 -2.19 -13.36
CA GLU A 258 -6.04 -2.81 -14.08
C GLU A 258 -5.68 -4.23 -14.51
N PHE A 259 -6.62 -5.17 -14.47
CA PHE A 259 -6.38 -6.57 -14.79
C PHE A 259 -5.86 -6.76 -16.23
N ALA A 260 -6.20 -5.84 -17.14
CA ALA A 260 -5.76 -5.85 -18.54
C ALA A 260 -4.23 -5.67 -18.73
N PHE A 261 -3.51 -5.20 -17.70
CA PHE A 261 -2.05 -5.05 -17.73
C PHE A 261 -1.31 -6.20 -17.04
N GLU A 262 -2.00 -7.24 -16.60
CA GLU A 262 -1.40 -8.40 -15.97
C GLU A 262 -1.68 -9.69 -16.75
N TYR A 263 -0.85 -10.69 -16.48
CA TYR A 263 -1.01 -12.01 -17.08
C TYR A 263 -2.30 -12.70 -16.57
N PRO A 264 -3.03 -13.41 -17.45
CA PRO A 264 -4.31 -14.00 -17.10
C PRO A 264 -4.14 -15.13 -16.08
N ARG A 265 -4.62 -14.92 -14.85
CA ARG A 265 -4.65 -15.95 -13.79
C ARG A 265 -5.90 -15.79 -12.92
N PRO A 266 -6.39 -16.88 -12.30
CA PRO A 266 -7.53 -16.81 -11.40
C PRO A 266 -7.26 -15.90 -10.19
N VAL A 267 -8.29 -15.23 -9.71
CA VAL A 267 -8.25 -14.28 -8.60
C VAL A 267 -9.39 -14.58 -7.63
N MET A 268 -9.20 -14.27 -6.35
CA MET A 268 -10.25 -14.45 -5.34
C MET A 268 -11.28 -13.33 -5.37
N PRO A 269 -12.54 -13.58 -4.93
CA PRO A 269 -13.60 -12.56 -4.93
C PRO A 269 -13.31 -11.31 -4.09
N ASN A 270 -12.37 -11.38 -3.14
CA ASN A 270 -11.95 -10.25 -2.33
C ASN A 270 -10.75 -9.47 -2.91
N MET A 271 -10.35 -9.76 -4.15
CA MET A 271 -9.30 -9.05 -4.89
C MET A 271 -9.93 -8.11 -5.91
N PHE A 272 -9.74 -6.81 -5.72
CA PHE A 272 -10.29 -5.77 -6.58
C PHE A 272 -9.18 -5.01 -7.28
N PHE A 273 -9.30 -4.89 -8.61
CA PHE A 273 -8.38 -4.15 -9.47
C PHE A 273 -8.90 -2.72 -9.62
N ILE A 274 -8.21 -1.78 -9.01
CA ILE A 274 -8.57 -0.36 -8.96
C ILE A 274 -7.55 0.48 -9.73
N GLY A 275 -7.28 0.07 -10.97
CA GLY A 275 -6.51 0.86 -11.92
C GLY A 275 -7.13 2.24 -12.14
N GLY A 276 -6.30 3.25 -12.45
CA GLY A 276 -6.79 4.59 -12.81
C GLY A 276 -7.24 5.48 -11.63
N ILE A 277 -7.15 5.04 -10.38
CA ILE A 277 -7.53 5.86 -9.20
C ILE A 277 -6.75 7.17 -9.07
N ASN A 278 -5.56 7.24 -9.68
CA ASN A 278 -4.71 8.43 -9.68
C ASN A 278 -5.02 9.39 -10.85
N CYS A 279 -5.93 9.02 -11.75
CA CYS A 279 -6.26 9.86 -12.90
C CYS A 279 -7.06 11.09 -12.43
N ALA A 280 -6.46 12.27 -12.55
CA ALA A 280 -7.18 13.51 -12.34
C ALA A 280 -8.24 13.72 -13.43
N GLN A 281 -9.32 14.42 -13.09
CA GLN A 281 -10.27 14.88 -14.09
C GLN A 281 -9.55 15.72 -15.15
N LYS A 282 -9.88 15.47 -16.43
CA LYS A 282 -9.36 16.24 -17.56
C LYS A 282 -9.67 17.72 -17.32
N LYS A 283 -8.62 18.52 -17.16
CA LYS A 283 -8.73 19.98 -17.17
C LYS A 283 -8.46 20.47 -18.60
N PRO A 284 -9.18 21.50 -19.08
CA PRO A 284 -8.79 22.16 -20.33
C PRO A 284 -7.34 22.62 -20.20
N LEU A 285 -6.56 22.46 -21.28
CA LEU A 285 -5.21 23.01 -21.34
C LEU A 285 -5.32 24.51 -21.10
N SER A 286 -4.56 25.04 -20.14
CA SER A 286 -4.51 26.49 -19.93
C SER A 286 -4.01 27.13 -21.22
N GLU A 287 -4.75 28.08 -21.80
CA GLU A 287 -4.41 28.75 -23.05
C GLU A 287 -3.11 29.58 -22.98
N VAL A 288 -2.49 29.68 -21.80
CA VAL A 288 -1.22 30.35 -21.60
C VAL A 288 -0.29 29.45 -20.78
N CYS A 289 0.71 28.90 -21.46
CA CYS A 289 1.83 28.22 -20.83
C CYS A 289 2.76 29.29 -20.25
N TYR A 290 2.54 29.73 -19.01
CA TYR A 290 3.63 30.36 -18.27
C TYR A 290 4.67 29.28 -18.03
N PHE A 291 5.65 29.18 -18.94
CA PHE A 291 6.90 28.48 -18.68
C PHE A 291 7.51 29.11 -17.44
N SER A 292 7.26 28.51 -16.28
CA SER A 292 8.09 28.77 -15.12
C SER A 292 9.50 28.32 -15.50
N THR A 293 10.44 29.26 -15.41
CA THR A 293 11.84 29.16 -15.87
C THR A 293 12.64 28.02 -15.21
N TRP A 294 12.00 27.20 -14.37
CA TRP A 294 12.55 26.02 -13.72
C TRP A 294 12.61 24.77 -14.63
N MET A 295 11.87 24.75 -15.75
CA MET A 295 11.89 23.62 -16.70
C MET A 295 12.90 23.77 -17.85
N ILE A 296 13.83 24.72 -17.81
CA ILE A 296 14.80 24.91 -18.90
C ILE A 296 15.97 23.90 -18.85
N PHE A 297 16.19 23.18 -17.73
CA PHE A 297 17.28 22.19 -17.66
C PHE A 297 16.93 20.75 -18.07
N CYS A 298 15.68 20.43 -18.40
CA CYS A 298 15.30 19.06 -18.80
C CYS A 298 15.08 18.88 -20.32
N GLY A 299 15.28 19.93 -21.13
CA GLY A 299 14.94 19.94 -22.56
C GLY A 299 16.08 19.70 -23.55
N MET A 300 17.33 19.44 -23.13
CA MET A 300 18.49 19.36 -24.04
C MET A 300 19.17 17.98 -24.16
N VAL A 301 18.57 16.87 -23.72
CA VAL A 301 19.23 15.54 -23.80
C VAL A 301 18.44 14.48 -24.58
N TRP A 302 17.29 14.80 -25.15
CA TRP A 302 16.58 13.87 -26.05
C TRP A 302 16.75 14.28 -27.51
N GLY A 303 17.97 14.11 -28.01
CA GLY A 303 18.24 14.03 -29.44
C GLY A 303 17.73 12.70 -29.97
N TRP A 304 16.65 12.75 -30.75
CA TRP A 304 16.29 11.66 -31.65
C TRP A 304 17.28 11.68 -32.83
N GLN A 305 18.15 10.68 -32.88
CA GLN A 305 18.75 10.11 -34.09
C GLN A 305 18.65 8.60 -34.00
#